data_AF-A0AAE3GE65-F1
#
_entry.id   AF-A0AAE3GE65-F1
#
_cell.length_a   1.000
_cell.length_b   1.000
_cell.length_c   1.000
_cell.angle_alpha   90.00
_cell.angle_beta   90.00
_cell.angle_gamma   90.00
#
_symmetry.space_group_name_H-M   'P 1'
#
loop_
_entity.id
_entity.type
_entity.pdbx_description
1 polymer ?
#
loop_
_entity_poly.entity_id
_entity_poly.type
_entity_poly.pdbx_seq_one_letter_code
_entity_poly.pdbx_strand_id
1 'polypeptide(L)'
;MLGDTIHSTVVAVERESETPLRRRGGRVVDKLRSTDDFSCKDLELPQRKLILFLVVTLVDKFGQLTTTYDSLIDRFGNVEGHWAAGKNRGQLQKACARYLGKAATPGRLQWERIRDLLVAAGREEALPEAAYLFCQATGRDQPEERYRGEIRRPHWDQPGVTPITSTMIGGLEWAARFWSAATTTSPAPPPAVPGLSGERDDEVFQLVQSLTRAWREAMAMNGRLRQEVDLVEKLLARAQGEKWGLLRYKSKAEKTTARLRRENMVFRGEIERMLRSLHPNVGEETVRNLMADMPRAADFPDPRNTPPPAGSAEATKKRHLWYELRDGGADRTAWWMP
;
A
#
# COMPACT_ATOMS: atom_id res chain seq x y z
N MET A 1 55.59 17.68 45.61
CA MET A 1 54.13 17.49 45.73
C MET A 1 53.44 18.76 45.27
N LEU A 2 53.08 18.83 43.99
CA LEU A 2 52.16 19.80 43.39
C LEU A 2 51.54 19.04 42.22
N GLY A 3 50.27 18.67 42.35
CA GLY A 3 49.52 17.95 41.33
C GLY A 3 48.53 18.91 40.69
N ASP A 4 48.81 19.29 39.45
CA ASP A 4 47.89 20.05 38.61
C ASP A 4 46.72 19.15 38.21
N THR A 5 45.53 19.50 38.69
CA THR A 5 44.28 18.83 38.36
C THR A 5 43.62 19.56 37.20
N ILE A 6 43.67 18.97 36.01
CA ILE A 6 42.98 19.47 34.82
C ILE A 6 41.48 19.16 34.95
N HIS A 7 40.66 20.19 35.12
CA HIS A 7 39.21 20.08 35.00
C HIS A 7 38.82 19.93 33.52
N SER A 8 38.61 18.69 33.08
CA SER A 8 38.01 18.39 31.78
C SER A 8 36.51 18.67 31.82
N THR A 9 36.09 19.81 31.27
CA THR A 9 34.68 20.17 31.08
C THR A 9 34.11 19.35 29.92
N VAL A 10 33.31 18.33 30.25
CA VAL A 10 32.57 17.55 29.25
C VAL A 10 31.40 18.41 28.75
N VAL A 11 31.54 18.94 27.54
CA VAL A 11 30.42 19.55 26.81
C VAL A 11 29.48 18.41 26.41
N ALA A 12 28.34 18.33 27.09
CA ALA A 12 27.25 17.47 26.69
C ALA A 12 26.70 17.97 25.35
N VAL A 13 27.06 17.29 24.27
CA VAL A 13 26.40 17.43 22.98
C VAL A 13 25.02 16.80 23.15
N GLU A 14 24.01 17.63 23.40
CA GLU A 14 22.61 17.27 23.30
C GLU A 14 22.37 16.72 21.89
N ARG A 15 22.33 15.39 21.78
CA ARG A 15 21.76 14.72 20.61
C ARG A 15 20.30 15.13 20.56
N GLU A 16 20.01 16.09 19.69
CA GLU A 16 18.67 16.31 19.16
C GLU A 16 18.14 14.95 18.73
N SER A 17 17.26 14.41 19.56
CA SER A 17 16.52 13.20 19.28
C SER A 17 15.51 13.60 18.22
N GLU A 18 15.91 13.44 16.95
CA GLU A 18 14.98 13.47 15.82
C GLU A 18 13.83 12.52 16.15
N THR A 19 12.71 13.12 16.54
CA THR A 19 11.49 12.40 16.84
C THR A 19 11.07 11.78 15.52
N PRO A 20 11.00 10.43 15.41
CA PRO A 20 10.64 9.81 14.15
C PRO A 20 9.24 10.29 13.77
N LEU A 21 9.15 11.02 12.65
CA LEU A 21 7.91 11.47 12.04
C LEU A 21 6.90 10.33 12.07
N ARG A 22 5.89 10.44 12.95
CA ARG A 22 4.79 9.49 13.08
C ARG A 22 4.06 9.38 11.74
N ARG A 23 4.46 8.40 10.92
CA ARG A 23 3.70 8.00 9.73
C ARG A 23 2.33 7.50 10.21
N ARG A 24 1.28 8.27 9.92
CA ARG A 24 -0.12 7.84 10.12
C ARG A 24 -0.35 6.57 9.27
N GLY A 25 -0.36 5.41 9.93
CA GLY A 25 -0.62 4.10 9.33
C GLY A 25 0.58 3.15 9.32
N GLY A 26 1.02 2.70 10.50
CA GLY A 26 2.05 1.64 10.60
C GLY A 26 1.61 0.33 9.96
N ARG A 27 2.56 -0.49 9.48
CA ARG A 27 2.29 -1.75 8.78
C ARG A 27 1.58 -2.72 9.73
N VAL A 28 0.74 -3.59 9.19
CA VAL A 28 0.02 -4.58 10.04
C VAL A 28 1.03 -5.53 10.68
N VAL A 29 2.05 -5.91 9.91
CA VAL A 29 3.17 -6.77 10.34
C VAL A 29 4.04 -6.16 11.45
N ASP A 30 4.01 -4.84 11.65
CA ASP A 30 4.75 -4.19 12.74
C ASP A 30 4.03 -4.34 14.08
N LYS A 31 2.72 -4.61 14.05
CA LYS A 31 1.84 -4.62 15.23
C LYS A 31 1.50 -6.02 15.74
N LEU A 32 1.73 -7.04 14.92
CA LEU A 32 1.40 -8.45 15.19
C LEU A 32 2.60 -9.32 14.78
N ARG A 33 3.57 -9.45 15.67
CA ARG A 33 4.77 -10.29 15.51
C ARG A 33 4.59 -11.66 16.13
N SER A 34 3.75 -11.77 17.16
CA SER A 34 3.42 -13.03 17.82
C SER A 34 1.95 -13.13 18.24
N THR A 35 1.55 -14.33 18.67
CA THR A 35 0.25 -14.59 19.31
C THR A 35 0.05 -13.83 20.63
N ASP A 36 1.09 -13.18 21.16
CA ASP A 36 0.98 -12.41 22.41
C ASP A 36 0.71 -10.92 22.16
N ASP A 37 0.85 -10.46 20.91
CA ASP A 37 0.70 -9.03 20.58
C ASP A 37 -0.76 -8.55 20.51
N PHE A 38 -1.73 -9.45 20.63
CA PHE A 38 -3.16 -9.15 20.59
C PHE A 38 -3.60 -8.38 21.84
N SER A 39 -4.36 -7.31 21.63
CA SER A 39 -4.85 -6.46 22.73
C SER A 39 -6.06 -7.04 23.46
N CYS A 40 -6.85 -7.91 22.80
CA CYS A 40 -7.99 -8.57 23.41
C CYS A 40 -7.53 -9.84 24.14
N LYS A 41 -7.68 -9.86 25.47
CA LYS A 41 -7.30 -11.00 26.31
C LYS A 41 -8.22 -12.21 26.13
N ASP A 42 -9.49 -11.95 25.83
CA ASP A 42 -10.54 -12.97 25.65
C ASP A 42 -10.41 -13.74 24.33
N LEU A 43 -9.48 -13.33 23.46
CA LEU A 43 -9.19 -14.01 22.23
C LEU A 43 -8.37 -15.27 22.54
N GLU A 44 -8.90 -16.44 22.21
CA GLU A 44 -8.25 -17.72 22.52
C GLU A 44 -7.01 -17.95 21.63
N LEU A 45 -6.08 -18.78 22.09
CA LEU A 45 -4.85 -19.07 21.34
C LEU A 45 -5.11 -19.58 19.91
N PRO A 46 -6.05 -20.52 19.65
CA PRO A 46 -6.36 -20.95 18.28
C PRO A 46 -6.85 -19.81 17.38
N GLN A 47 -7.65 -18.89 17.92
CA GLN A 47 -8.11 -17.70 17.20
C GLN A 47 -6.94 -16.78 16.86
N ARG A 48 -6.03 -16.55 17.81
CA ARG A 48 -4.81 -15.75 17.59
C ARG A 48 -3.91 -16.35 16.52
N LYS A 49 -3.73 -17.68 16.53
CA LYS A 49 -2.95 -18.42 15.50
C LYS A 49 -3.54 -18.23 14.12
N LEU A 50 -4.85 -18.41 13.96
CA LEU A 50 -5.55 -18.18 12.68
C LEU A 50 -5.36 -16.73 12.20
N ILE A 51 -5.56 -15.75 13.09
CA ILE A 51 -5.46 -14.34 12.69
C ILE A 51 -4.03 -13.99 12.31
N LEU A 52 -3.03 -14.46 13.07
CA LEU A 52 -1.63 -14.24 12.74
C LEU A 52 -1.26 -14.90 11.40
N PHE A 53 -1.72 -16.12 11.16
CA PHE A 53 -1.56 -16.81 9.88
C PHE A 53 -2.13 -15.99 8.72
N LEU A 54 -3.38 -15.54 8.83
CA LEU A 54 -4.01 -14.74 7.78
C LEU A 54 -3.29 -13.42 7.55
N VAL A 55 -2.80 -12.75 8.59
CA VAL A 55 -2.00 -11.53 8.43
C VAL A 55 -0.70 -11.82 7.66
N VAL A 56 0.02 -12.89 7.99
CA VAL A 56 1.27 -13.26 7.32
C VAL A 56 1.04 -13.61 5.84
N THR A 57 -0.05 -14.32 5.55
CA THR A 57 -0.37 -14.79 4.20
C THR A 57 -0.95 -13.71 3.30
N LEU A 58 -1.76 -12.79 3.85
CA LEU A 58 -2.51 -11.81 3.08
C LEU A 58 -1.79 -10.47 2.89
N VAL A 59 -0.68 -10.21 3.60
CA VAL A 59 0.03 -8.94 3.46
C VAL A 59 0.74 -8.83 2.11
N ASP A 60 0.67 -7.64 1.53
CA ASP A 60 1.40 -7.29 0.32
C ASP A 60 2.89 -7.04 0.61
N LYS A 61 3.65 -6.70 -0.44
CA LYS A 61 5.08 -6.39 -0.37
C LYS A 61 5.44 -5.25 0.59
N PHE A 62 4.46 -4.46 1.04
CA PHE A 62 4.64 -3.37 2.00
C PHE A 62 4.18 -3.72 3.42
N GLY A 63 3.76 -4.96 3.67
CA GLY A 63 3.25 -5.40 4.97
C GLY A 63 1.85 -4.87 5.27
N GLN A 64 1.09 -4.51 4.24
CA GLN A 64 -0.27 -3.99 4.33
C GLN A 64 -1.27 -4.96 3.69
N LEU A 65 -2.55 -4.81 4.03
CA LEU A 65 -3.64 -5.58 3.41
C LEU A 65 -4.31 -4.83 2.24
N THR A 66 -3.71 -3.73 1.79
CA THR A 66 -4.29 -2.81 0.80
C THR A 66 -4.57 -3.52 -0.51
N THR A 67 -3.57 -4.24 -1.03
CA THR A 67 -3.69 -4.99 -2.29
C THR A 67 -4.77 -6.07 -2.22
N THR A 68 -4.86 -6.77 -1.09
CA THR A 68 -5.87 -7.81 -0.84
C THR A 68 -7.27 -7.21 -0.82
N TYR A 69 -7.47 -6.05 -0.18
CA TYR A 69 -8.77 -5.38 -0.17
C TYR A 69 -9.16 -4.85 -1.55
N ASP A 70 -8.22 -4.29 -2.31
CA ASP A 70 -8.48 -3.83 -3.67
C ASP A 70 -8.89 -5.00 -4.56
N SER A 71 -8.17 -6.12 -4.49
CA SER A 71 -8.49 -7.34 -5.24
C SER A 71 -9.86 -7.93 -4.84
N LEU A 72 -10.24 -7.82 -3.57
CA LEU A 72 -11.55 -8.26 -3.08
C LEU A 72 -12.68 -7.38 -3.65
N ILE A 73 -12.47 -6.06 -3.73
CA ILE A 73 -13.41 -5.12 -4.35
C ILE A 73 -13.54 -5.43 -5.84
N ASP A 74 -12.41 -5.64 -6.53
CA ASP A 74 -12.41 -5.89 -7.96
C ASP A 74 -13.15 -7.19 -8.32
N ARG A 75 -12.96 -8.25 -7.52
CA ARG A 75 -13.64 -9.55 -7.74
C ARG A 75 -15.08 -9.57 -7.30
N PHE A 76 -15.40 -9.01 -6.13
CA PHE A 76 -16.70 -9.24 -5.48
C PHE A 76 -17.48 -7.97 -5.15
N GLY A 77 -16.95 -6.78 -5.45
CA GLY A 77 -17.58 -5.50 -5.14
C GLY A 77 -18.88 -5.25 -5.92
N ASN A 78 -19.05 -5.92 -7.06
CA ASN A 78 -20.25 -5.83 -7.91
C ASN A 78 -21.15 -7.08 -7.83
N VAL A 79 -20.81 -8.07 -7.00
CA VAL A 79 -21.58 -9.32 -6.87
C VAL A 79 -22.70 -9.09 -5.86
N GLU A 80 -23.95 -9.08 -6.33
CA GLU A 80 -25.11 -8.87 -5.47
C GLU A 80 -25.19 -9.94 -4.36
N GLY A 81 -25.56 -9.51 -3.15
CA GLY A 81 -25.61 -10.38 -1.97
C GLY A 81 -24.25 -10.74 -1.36
N HIS A 82 -23.13 -10.46 -2.03
CA HIS A 82 -21.81 -10.69 -1.46
C HIS A 82 -21.49 -9.71 -0.32
N TRP A 83 -20.78 -10.16 0.72
CA TRP A 83 -20.49 -9.31 1.88
C TRP A 83 -19.59 -8.11 1.56
N ALA A 84 -18.86 -8.15 0.44
CA ALA A 84 -18.03 -7.05 -0.07
C ALA A 84 -18.77 -6.09 -1.04
N ALA A 85 -20.01 -6.42 -1.43
CA ALA A 85 -20.75 -5.66 -2.44
C ALA A 85 -20.95 -4.18 -2.04
N GLY A 86 -20.66 -3.28 -2.97
CA GLY A 86 -20.81 -1.82 -2.79
C GLY A 86 -19.88 -1.20 -1.75
N LYS A 87 -18.95 -1.96 -1.15
CA LYS A 87 -18.03 -1.44 -0.12
C LYS A 87 -16.78 -0.84 -0.74
N ASN A 88 -16.35 0.28 -0.17
CA ASN A 88 -15.04 0.85 -0.45
C ASN A 88 -13.95 0.27 0.48
N ARG A 89 -12.69 0.54 0.14
CA ARG A 89 -11.51 0.05 0.89
C ARG A 89 -11.56 0.34 2.38
N GLY A 90 -11.95 1.56 2.77
CA GLY A 90 -12.01 1.96 4.18
C GLY A 90 -13.08 1.18 4.96
N GLN A 91 -14.23 0.90 4.33
CA GLN A 91 -15.29 0.09 4.93
C GLN A 91 -14.85 -1.37 5.09
N LEU A 92 -14.17 -1.94 4.10
CA LEU A 92 -13.60 -3.29 4.19
C LEU A 92 -12.52 -3.36 5.27
N GLN A 93 -11.60 -2.39 5.32
CA GLN A 93 -10.57 -2.32 6.36
C GLN A 93 -11.20 -2.25 7.76
N LYS A 94 -12.24 -1.44 7.96
CA LYS A 94 -12.96 -1.35 9.25
C LYS A 94 -13.68 -2.66 9.59
N ALA A 95 -14.27 -3.32 8.61
CA ALA A 95 -14.94 -4.61 8.81
C ALA A 95 -13.92 -5.71 9.17
N CYS A 96 -12.79 -5.75 8.45
CA CYS A 96 -11.72 -6.71 8.66
C CYS A 96 -10.97 -6.47 9.96
N ALA A 97 -10.74 -5.22 10.37
CA ALA A 97 -10.03 -4.91 11.62
C ALA A 97 -10.63 -5.56 12.88
N ARG A 98 -11.94 -5.90 12.85
CA ARG A 98 -12.63 -6.60 13.96
C ARG A 98 -12.26 -8.07 14.10
N TYR A 99 -11.66 -8.67 13.07
CA TYR A 99 -11.24 -10.09 13.06
C TYR A 99 -9.85 -10.32 12.44
N LEU A 100 -9.21 -9.32 11.84
CA LEU A 100 -7.87 -9.35 11.23
C LEU A 100 -7.04 -8.16 11.71
N GLY A 101 -6.68 -8.18 13.00
CA GLY A 101 -5.85 -7.14 13.58
C GLY A 101 -5.64 -7.30 15.08
N LYS A 102 -4.78 -6.42 15.62
CA LYS A 102 -4.43 -6.39 17.05
C LYS A 102 -5.64 -6.23 17.98
N ALA A 103 -6.69 -5.57 17.51
CA ALA A 103 -7.95 -5.36 18.22
C ALA A 103 -9.07 -6.32 17.76
N ALA A 104 -8.72 -7.50 17.23
CA ALA A 104 -9.70 -8.52 16.88
C ALA A 104 -10.50 -8.96 18.12
N THR A 105 -11.77 -9.30 17.90
CA THR A 105 -12.71 -9.68 18.96
C THR A 105 -13.22 -11.11 18.74
N PRO A 106 -13.49 -11.87 19.82
CA PRO A 106 -14.04 -13.23 19.73
C PRO A 106 -15.36 -13.29 18.96
N GLY A 107 -15.65 -14.45 18.34
CA GLY A 107 -16.92 -14.71 17.65
C GLY A 107 -17.16 -13.94 16.35
N ARG A 108 -16.15 -13.23 15.82
CA ARG A 108 -16.25 -12.47 14.56
C ARG A 108 -15.65 -13.17 13.35
N LEU A 109 -15.00 -14.32 13.54
CA LEU A 109 -14.42 -15.12 12.47
C LEU A 109 -15.54 -15.78 11.66
N GLN A 110 -15.57 -15.53 10.36
CA GLN A 110 -16.51 -16.12 9.42
C GLN A 110 -15.71 -16.78 8.30
N TRP A 111 -15.95 -18.06 8.05
CA TRP A 111 -15.19 -18.84 7.09
C TRP A 111 -15.28 -18.25 5.68
N GLU A 112 -16.47 -17.83 5.27
CA GLU A 112 -16.71 -17.27 3.94
C GLU A 112 -15.78 -16.08 3.69
N ARG A 113 -15.66 -15.19 4.69
CA ARG A 113 -14.77 -14.02 4.58
C ARG A 113 -13.30 -14.39 4.51
N ILE A 114 -12.88 -15.41 5.26
CA ILE A 114 -11.50 -15.90 5.25
C ILE A 114 -11.16 -16.47 3.87
N ARG A 115 -12.03 -17.34 3.35
CA ARG A 115 -11.91 -17.91 2.01
C ARG A 115 -11.83 -16.82 0.96
N ASP A 116 -12.77 -15.86 0.97
CA ASP A 116 -12.85 -14.82 -0.06
C ASP A 116 -11.60 -13.90 -0.03
N LEU A 117 -11.03 -13.65 1.16
CA LEU A 117 -9.77 -12.90 1.29
C LEU A 117 -8.58 -13.65 0.72
N LEU A 118 -8.46 -14.96 0.99
CA LEU A 118 -7.39 -15.80 0.43
C LEU A 118 -7.51 -15.92 -1.08
N VAL A 119 -8.72 -16.15 -1.60
CA VAL A 119 -9.02 -16.16 -3.03
C VAL A 119 -8.66 -14.82 -3.67
N ALA A 120 -9.09 -13.70 -3.07
CA ALA A 120 -8.77 -12.37 -3.58
C ALA A 120 -7.27 -12.06 -3.58
N ALA A 121 -6.53 -12.54 -2.58
CA ALA A 121 -5.07 -12.41 -2.51
C ALA A 121 -4.33 -13.36 -3.48
N GLY A 122 -5.03 -14.27 -4.16
CA GLY A 122 -4.41 -15.32 -4.98
C GLY A 122 -3.62 -16.32 -4.13
N ARG A 123 -4.09 -16.61 -2.91
CA ARG A 123 -3.48 -17.48 -1.91
C ARG A 123 -4.35 -18.70 -1.61
N GLU A 124 -4.92 -19.29 -2.65
CA GLU A 124 -5.82 -20.45 -2.53
C GLU A 124 -5.09 -21.70 -2.02
N GLU A 125 -3.77 -21.79 -2.23
CA GLU A 125 -2.91 -22.83 -1.68
C GLU A 125 -2.93 -22.88 -0.14
N ALA A 126 -3.25 -21.77 0.52
CA ALA A 126 -3.31 -21.65 1.97
C ALA A 126 -4.68 -22.04 2.55
N LEU A 127 -5.68 -22.38 1.72
CA LEU A 127 -7.02 -22.76 2.17
C LEU A 127 -7.04 -23.99 3.08
N PRO A 128 -6.31 -25.10 2.81
CA PRO A 128 -6.33 -26.26 3.70
C PRO A 128 -5.82 -25.97 5.11
N GLU A 129 -4.79 -25.13 5.21
CA GLU A 129 -4.20 -24.67 6.47
C GLU A 129 -5.14 -23.71 7.20
N ALA A 130 -5.75 -22.76 6.47
CA ALA A 130 -6.75 -21.85 7.03
C ALA A 130 -7.97 -22.61 7.55
N ALA A 131 -8.43 -23.64 6.84
CA ALA A 131 -9.56 -24.47 7.23
C ALA A 131 -9.27 -25.21 8.54
N TYR A 132 -8.09 -25.81 8.67
CA TYR A 132 -7.67 -26.46 9.91
C TYR A 132 -7.66 -25.49 11.09
N LEU A 133 -7.02 -24.34 10.93
CA LEU A 133 -6.93 -23.32 11.97
C LEU A 133 -8.31 -22.74 12.33
N PHE A 134 -9.21 -22.61 11.35
CA PHE A 134 -10.59 -22.17 11.59
C PHE A 134 -11.40 -23.18 12.39
N CYS A 135 -11.28 -24.47 12.06
CA CYS A 135 -11.90 -25.56 12.80
C CYS A 135 -11.44 -25.57 14.27
N GLN A 136 -10.12 -25.44 14.49
CA GLN A 136 -9.55 -25.29 15.84
C GLN A 136 -10.04 -24.04 16.57
N ALA A 137 -10.18 -22.91 15.87
CA ALA A 137 -10.61 -21.64 16.44
C ALA A 137 -12.10 -21.54 16.76
N THR A 138 -12.92 -22.42 16.18
CA THR A 138 -14.38 -22.41 16.34
C THR A 138 -14.94 -23.67 17.00
N GLY A 139 -14.09 -24.68 17.25
CA GLY A 139 -14.51 -25.99 17.77
C GLY A 139 -15.38 -26.79 16.80
N ARG A 140 -15.29 -26.51 15.51
CA ARG A 140 -16.04 -27.20 14.46
C ARG A 140 -15.17 -28.25 13.78
N ASP A 141 -15.77 -29.34 13.32
CA ASP A 141 -15.04 -30.37 12.55
C ASP A 141 -14.73 -29.94 11.11
N GLN A 142 -15.57 -29.06 10.55
CA GLN A 142 -15.45 -28.53 9.20
C GLN A 142 -15.79 -27.04 9.19
N PRO A 143 -15.18 -26.25 8.27
CA PRO A 143 -15.40 -24.82 8.25
C PRO A 143 -16.81 -24.43 7.78
N GLU A 144 -17.36 -25.15 6.80
CA GLU A 144 -18.74 -25.07 6.31
C GLU A 144 -19.22 -26.46 5.85
N GLU A 145 -20.52 -26.76 5.91
CA GLU A 145 -21.08 -28.09 5.58
C GLU A 145 -20.77 -28.54 4.15
N ARG A 146 -20.62 -27.57 3.24
CA ARG A 146 -20.34 -27.79 1.82
C ARG A 146 -18.86 -27.81 1.50
N TYR A 147 -17.98 -27.63 2.48
CA TYR A 147 -16.55 -27.70 2.25
C TYR A 147 -16.19 -29.12 1.80
N ARG A 148 -15.47 -29.21 0.69
CA ARG A 148 -14.93 -30.47 0.14
C ARG A 148 -13.42 -30.43 -0.04
N GLY A 149 -12.79 -29.32 0.37
CA GLY A 149 -11.34 -29.18 0.31
C GLY A 149 -10.65 -30.02 1.37
N GLU A 150 -9.34 -30.20 1.20
CA GLU A 150 -8.49 -30.81 2.22
C GLU A 150 -8.45 -29.91 3.47
N ILE A 151 -8.36 -30.54 4.65
CA ILE A 151 -8.09 -29.86 5.92
C ILE A 151 -6.70 -30.33 6.36
N ARG A 152 -5.73 -29.41 6.41
CA ARG A 152 -4.33 -29.74 6.67
C ARG A 152 -3.78 -28.93 7.83
N ARG A 153 -3.14 -29.61 8.78
CA ARG A 153 -2.43 -28.94 9.86
C ARG A 153 -1.17 -28.24 9.32
N PRO A 154 -0.97 -26.94 9.59
CA PRO A 154 0.27 -26.25 9.25
C PRO A 154 1.47 -26.86 9.99
N HIS A 155 2.63 -26.96 9.33
CA HIS A 155 3.82 -27.60 9.91
C HIS A 155 4.35 -26.90 11.17
N TRP A 156 4.09 -25.59 11.31
CA TRP A 156 4.54 -24.76 12.42
C TRP A 156 3.61 -24.84 13.63
N ASP A 157 2.39 -25.35 13.48
CA ASP A 157 1.41 -25.45 14.56
C ASP A 157 1.61 -26.74 15.37
N GLN A 158 2.76 -26.93 16.01
CA GLN A 158 3.06 -28.14 16.77
C GLN A 158 2.54 -28.06 18.22
N PRO A 159 2.13 -29.18 18.85
CA PRO A 159 1.71 -29.17 20.26
C PRO A 159 2.84 -28.66 21.16
N GLY A 160 2.51 -27.81 22.14
CA GLY A 160 3.47 -27.27 23.11
C GLY A 160 4.32 -26.08 22.65
N VAL A 161 4.21 -25.67 21.38
CA VAL A 161 4.98 -24.51 20.87
C VAL A 161 4.16 -23.23 21.02
N THR A 162 4.56 -22.40 22.00
CA THR A 162 4.00 -21.06 22.26
C THR A 162 5.07 -20.12 22.82
N PRO A 163 5.09 -18.83 22.44
CA PRO A 163 4.19 -18.18 21.48
C PRO A 163 4.54 -18.49 20.03
N ILE A 164 3.54 -18.52 19.15
CA ILE A 164 3.77 -18.62 17.71
C ILE A 164 4.10 -17.23 17.17
N THR A 165 5.16 -17.13 16.37
CA THR A 165 5.61 -15.88 15.75
C THR A 165 5.35 -15.88 14.25
N SER A 166 5.22 -14.70 13.64
CA SER A 166 5.07 -14.61 12.18
C SER A 166 6.32 -15.03 11.40
N THR A 167 7.52 -15.07 12.02
CA THR A 167 8.68 -15.75 11.41
C THR A 167 8.48 -17.25 11.31
N MET A 168 7.84 -17.89 12.31
CA MET A 168 7.57 -19.32 12.24
C MET A 168 6.57 -19.66 11.14
N ILE A 169 5.61 -18.76 10.88
CA ILE A 169 4.60 -18.93 9.84
C ILE A 169 5.16 -18.61 8.45
N GLY A 170 5.76 -17.42 8.27
CA GLY A 170 6.23 -16.94 6.98
C GLY A 170 7.64 -17.37 6.60
N GLY A 171 8.40 -17.91 7.54
CA GLY A 171 9.80 -18.26 7.38
C GLY A 171 10.77 -17.08 7.47
N LEU A 172 12.07 -17.39 7.36
CA LEU A 172 13.15 -16.41 7.45
C LEU A 172 13.11 -15.37 6.33
N GLU A 173 12.73 -15.76 5.11
CA GLU A 173 12.63 -14.82 3.99
C GLU A 173 11.54 -13.78 4.19
N TRP A 174 10.38 -14.19 4.71
CA TRP A 174 9.29 -13.28 5.05
C TRP A 174 9.74 -12.32 6.17
N ALA A 175 10.39 -12.85 7.21
CA ALA A 175 10.92 -12.04 8.30
C ALA A 175 11.97 -11.04 7.79
N ALA A 176 12.90 -11.45 6.94
CA ALA A 176 13.91 -10.58 6.35
C ALA A 176 13.28 -9.43 5.52
N ARG A 177 12.17 -9.71 4.81
CA ARG A 177 11.44 -8.69 4.04
C ARG A 177 10.81 -7.62 4.92
N PHE A 178 10.25 -7.98 6.07
CA PHE A 178 9.45 -7.06 6.87
C PHE A 178 10.14 -6.55 8.14
N TRP A 179 11.13 -7.26 8.67
CA TRP A 179 11.72 -7.04 10.00
C TRP A 179 13.22 -6.77 10.00
N SER A 180 13.81 -6.45 8.85
CA SER A 180 15.24 -6.13 8.69
C SER A 180 15.64 -4.81 9.39
N ALA A 181 15.56 -4.82 10.72
CA ALA A 181 16.09 -3.82 11.64
C ALA A 181 16.43 -4.38 13.04
N ALA A 182 16.34 -5.70 13.29
CA ALA A 182 16.71 -6.27 14.59
C ALA A 182 17.82 -7.32 14.43
N THR A 183 18.98 -6.98 15.00
CA THR A 183 20.05 -7.91 15.42
C THR A 183 21.03 -8.39 14.33
N THR A 184 21.94 -7.50 13.91
CA THR A 184 23.32 -7.92 13.63
C THR A 184 24.16 -7.68 14.88
N THR A 185 23.96 -8.51 15.90
CA THR A 185 24.98 -8.67 16.95
C THR A 185 25.89 -9.79 16.46
N SER A 186 27.00 -9.40 15.86
CA SER A 186 28.09 -10.32 15.52
C SER A 186 28.45 -11.11 16.79
N PRO A 187 28.50 -12.45 16.77
CA PRO A 187 29.14 -13.19 17.85
C PRO A 187 30.61 -12.75 17.91
N ALA A 188 31.11 -12.54 19.13
CA ALA A 188 32.51 -12.17 19.37
C ALA A 188 33.45 -13.23 18.77
N PRO A 189 34.60 -12.83 18.20
CA PRO A 189 35.53 -13.78 17.60
C PRO A 189 36.11 -14.73 18.68
N PRO A 190 36.28 -16.03 18.37
CA PRO A 190 36.92 -16.97 19.29
C PRO A 190 38.40 -16.60 19.52
N PRO A 191 38.98 -16.96 20.67
CA PRO A 191 40.37 -16.63 21.01
C PRO A 191 41.35 -17.23 19.99
N ALA A 192 42.30 -16.40 19.56
CA ALA A 192 43.31 -16.75 18.57
C ALA A 192 44.18 -17.93 19.06
N VAL A 193 44.22 -19.00 18.27
CA VAL A 193 45.15 -20.11 18.46
C VAL A 193 46.49 -19.70 17.81
N PRO A 194 47.62 -19.75 18.52
CA PRO A 194 48.91 -19.37 17.94
C PRO A 194 49.49 -20.50 17.09
N GLY A 195 49.80 -20.16 15.85
CA GLY A 195 50.90 -20.71 15.09
C GLY A 195 50.56 -21.87 14.17
N LEU A 196 50.62 -21.61 12.86
CA LEU A 196 51.31 -22.44 11.85
C LEU A 196 51.71 -21.52 10.67
N SER A 197 52.92 -21.72 10.16
CA SER A 197 53.57 -21.08 8.99
C SER A 197 52.70 -21.22 7.73
N GLY A 198 52.55 -20.24 6.83
CA GLY A 198 53.58 -19.51 6.07
C GLY A 198 53.22 -19.61 4.56
N GLU A 199 53.04 -18.47 3.90
CA GLU A 199 52.68 -18.25 2.48
C GLU A 199 51.27 -18.67 1.99
N ARG A 200 50.78 -19.88 2.24
CA ARG A 200 49.42 -20.29 1.76
C ARG A 200 48.27 -19.61 2.50
N ASP A 201 48.47 -19.28 3.77
CA ASP A 201 47.46 -18.60 4.58
C ASP A 201 47.31 -17.13 4.20
N ASP A 202 48.36 -16.49 3.68
CA ASP A 202 48.28 -15.12 3.17
C ASP A 202 47.49 -15.04 1.87
N GLU A 203 47.64 -16.00 0.96
CA GLU A 203 46.83 -16.06 -0.27
C GLU A 203 45.34 -16.29 0.03
N VAL A 204 45.03 -17.23 0.95
CA VAL A 204 43.66 -17.48 1.39
C VAL A 204 43.08 -16.24 2.09
N PHE A 205 43.87 -15.58 2.94
CA PHE A 205 43.45 -14.36 3.61
C PHE A 205 43.20 -13.21 2.62
N GLN A 206 44.06 -13.01 1.62
CA GLN A 206 43.87 -12.02 0.56
C GLN A 206 42.64 -12.33 -0.30
N LEU A 207 42.38 -13.61 -0.62
CA LEU A 207 41.19 -14.03 -1.34
C LEU A 207 39.92 -13.75 -0.53
N VAL A 208 39.92 -14.08 0.76
CA VAL A 208 38.78 -13.78 1.65
C VAL A 208 38.55 -12.28 1.76
N GLN A 209 39.60 -11.46 1.83
CA GLN A 209 39.47 -10.01 1.84
C GLN A 209 38.90 -9.46 0.53
N SER A 210 39.36 -9.96 -0.62
CA SER A 210 38.87 -9.51 -1.94
C SER A 210 37.40 -9.89 -2.14
N LEU A 211 37.01 -11.09 -1.73
CA LEU A 211 35.63 -11.58 -1.80
C LEU A 211 34.72 -10.79 -0.84
N THR A 212 35.21 -10.45 0.35
CA THR A 212 34.49 -9.60 1.30
C THR A 212 34.32 -8.16 0.79
N ARG A 213 35.29 -7.64 0.01
CA ARG A 213 35.20 -6.33 -0.63
C ARG A 213 34.16 -6.35 -1.77
N ALA A 214 34.26 -7.33 -2.66
CA ALA A 214 33.31 -7.52 -3.76
C ALA A 214 31.88 -7.73 -3.25
N TRP A 215 31.70 -8.50 -2.17
CA TRP A 215 30.39 -8.68 -1.54
C TRP A 215 29.82 -7.38 -0.97
N ARG A 216 30.66 -6.56 -0.31
CA ARG A 216 30.24 -5.23 0.19
C ARG A 216 29.83 -4.29 -0.93
N GLU A 217 30.58 -4.27 -2.03
CA GLU A 217 30.26 -3.47 -3.22
C GLU A 217 28.95 -3.92 -3.86
N ALA A 218 28.75 -5.24 -4.01
CA ALA A 218 27.50 -5.81 -4.51
C ALA A 218 26.30 -5.45 -3.60
N MET A 219 26.47 -5.51 -2.29
CA MET A 219 25.43 -5.13 -1.32
C MET A 219 25.11 -3.62 -1.40
N ALA A 220 26.12 -2.77 -1.56
CA ALA A 220 25.92 -1.33 -1.75
C ALA A 220 25.17 -1.04 -3.06
N MET A 221 25.52 -1.72 -4.15
CA MET A 221 24.85 -1.57 -5.43
C MET A 221 23.40 -2.08 -5.39
N ASN A 222 23.15 -3.21 -4.73
CA ASN A 222 21.79 -3.71 -4.50
C ASN A 222 20.97 -2.73 -3.64
N GLY A 223 21.60 -2.08 -2.66
CA GLY A 223 21.00 -0.98 -1.91
C GLY A 223 20.57 0.20 -2.79
N ARG A 224 21.44 0.63 -3.73
CA ARG A 224 21.11 1.69 -4.70
C ARG A 224 19.97 1.30 -5.63
N LEU A 225 20.02 0.10 -6.21
CA LEU A 225 18.96 -0.40 -7.09
C LEU A 225 17.59 -0.45 -6.37
N ARG A 226 17.57 -0.84 -5.09
CA ARG A 226 16.34 -0.80 -4.28
C ARG A 226 15.81 0.62 -4.08
N GLN A 227 16.69 1.61 -3.90
CA GLN A 227 16.29 3.02 -3.81
C GLN A 227 15.72 3.53 -5.13
N GLU A 228 16.30 3.14 -6.26
CA GLU A 228 15.79 3.49 -7.59
C GLU A 228 14.42 2.84 -7.86
N VAL A 229 14.25 1.57 -7.52
CA VAL A 229 12.94 0.88 -7.63
C VAL A 229 11.89 1.58 -6.78
N ASP A 230 12.21 1.94 -5.53
CA ASP A 230 11.30 2.67 -4.64
C ASP A 230 10.94 4.07 -5.20
N LEU A 231 11.89 4.76 -5.85
CA LEU A 231 11.63 6.02 -6.53
C LEU A 231 10.68 5.84 -7.71
N VAL A 232 10.93 4.85 -8.57
CA VAL A 232 10.08 4.54 -9.73
C VAL A 232 8.67 4.17 -9.29
N GLU A 233 8.53 3.37 -8.24
CA GLU A 233 7.22 3.01 -7.68
C GLU A 233 6.45 4.22 -7.14
N LYS A 234 7.13 5.15 -6.47
CA LYS A 234 6.51 6.42 -6.01
C LYS A 234 6.07 7.29 -7.18
N LEU A 235 6.89 7.38 -8.23
CA LEU A 235 6.54 8.13 -9.44
C LEU A 235 5.34 7.50 -10.15
N LEU A 236 5.30 6.17 -10.25
CA LEU A 236 4.17 5.44 -10.81
C LEU A 236 2.88 5.67 -10.00
N ALA A 237 2.94 5.58 -8.68
CA ALA A 237 1.80 5.82 -7.81
C ALA A 237 1.26 7.26 -7.95
N ARG A 238 2.16 8.24 -8.10
CA ARG A 238 1.80 9.64 -8.35
C ARG A 238 1.12 9.83 -9.70
N ALA A 239 1.69 9.27 -10.76
CA ALA A 239 1.11 9.32 -12.10
C ALA A 239 -0.27 8.66 -12.16
N GLN A 240 -0.44 7.52 -11.47
CA GLN A 240 -1.75 6.88 -11.32
C GLN A 240 -2.74 7.78 -10.57
N GLY A 241 -2.31 8.42 -9.48
CA GLY A 241 -3.13 9.39 -8.74
C GLY A 241 -3.62 10.55 -9.61
N GLU A 242 -2.74 11.11 -10.45
CA GLU A 242 -3.06 12.17 -11.41
C GLU A 242 -4.04 11.68 -12.48
N LYS A 243 -3.83 10.48 -13.04
CA LYS A 243 -4.77 9.84 -13.99
C LYS A 243 -6.17 9.66 -13.39
N TRP A 244 -6.26 9.18 -12.14
CA TRP A 244 -7.55 9.04 -11.44
C TRP A 244 -8.19 10.39 -11.11
N GLY A 245 -7.38 11.43 -10.87
CA GLY A 245 -7.86 12.81 -10.73
C GLY A 245 -8.52 13.31 -12.02
N LEU A 246 -7.86 13.12 -13.16
CA LEU A 246 -8.37 13.50 -14.48
C LEU A 246 -9.65 12.74 -14.84
N LEU A 247 -9.71 11.44 -14.57
CA LEU A 247 -10.93 10.65 -14.80
C LEU A 247 -12.12 11.14 -13.96
N ARG A 248 -11.88 11.51 -12.70
CA ARG A 248 -12.93 12.11 -11.84
C ARG A 248 -13.38 13.47 -12.35
N TYR A 249 -12.45 14.31 -12.78
CA TYR A 249 -12.78 15.59 -13.39
C TYR A 249 -13.61 15.42 -14.67
N LYS A 250 -13.19 14.51 -15.57
CA LYS A 250 -13.91 14.17 -16.80
C LYS A 250 -15.32 13.66 -16.52
N SER A 251 -15.48 12.72 -15.58
CA SER A 251 -16.80 12.23 -15.18
C SER A 251 -17.70 13.33 -14.62
N LYS A 252 -17.13 14.27 -13.84
CA LYS A 252 -17.87 15.44 -13.34
C LYS A 252 -18.31 16.35 -14.49
N ALA A 253 -17.41 16.64 -15.44
CA ALA A 253 -17.70 17.44 -16.63
C ALA A 253 -18.78 16.81 -17.53
N GLU A 254 -18.75 15.48 -17.69
CA GLU A 254 -19.77 14.73 -18.43
C GLU A 254 -21.15 14.80 -17.75
N LYS A 255 -21.19 14.69 -16.41
CA LYS A 255 -22.44 14.86 -15.65
C LYS A 255 -23.00 16.28 -15.77
N THR A 256 -22.15 17.30 -15.71
CA THR A 256 -22.60 18.70 -15.85
C THR A 256 -23.10 18.99 -17.27
N THR A 257 -22.39 18.52 -18.31
CA THR A 257 -22.84 18.69 -19.69
C THR A 257 -24.15 17.95 -19.97
N ALA A 258 -24.31 16.72 -19.46
CA ALA A 258 -25.58 15.99 -19.57
C ALA A 258 -26.74 16.66 -18.84
N ARG A 259 -26.48 17.34 -17.71
CA ARG A 259 -27.48 18.14 -17.00
C ARG A 259 -27.89 19.36 -17.83
N LEU A 260 -26.92 20.14 -18.31
CA LEU A 260 -27.19 21.34 -19.11
C LEU A 260 -27.94 21.01 -20.42
N ARG A 261 -27.64 19.87 -21.06
CA ARG A 261 -28.40 19.40 -22.23
C ARG A 261 -29.87 19.13 -21.91
N ARG A 262 -30.16 18.52 -20.76
CA ARG A 262 -31.54 18.28 -20.31
C ARG A 262 -32.27 19.59 -20.00
N GLU A 263 -31.64 20.50 -19.27
CA GLU A 263 -32.22 21.81 -18.96
C GLU A 263 -32.50 22.60 -20.25
N ASN A 264 -31.57 22.63 -21.21
CA ASN A 264 -31.77 23.29 -22.50
C ASN A 264 -32.92 22.66 -23.32
N MET A 265 -33.07 21.33 -23.28
CA MET A 265 -34.20 20.65 -23.90
C MET A 265 -35.55 21.08 -23.28
N VAL A 266 -35.61 21.23 -21.96
CA VAL A 266 -36.81 21.71 -21.26
C VAL A 266 -37.12 23.16 -21.66
N PHE A 267 -36.14 24.06 -21.63
CA PHE A 267 -36.31 25.45 -22.03
C PHE A 267 -36.76 25.60 -23.48
N ARG A 268 -36.21 24.80 -24.40
CA ARG A 268 -36.66 24.78 -25.79
C ARG A 268 -38.13 24.36 -25.89
N GLY A 269 -38.55 23.33 -25.15
CA GLY A 269 -39.96 22.92 -25.11
C GLY A 269 -40.90 23.97 -24.49
N GLU A 270 -40.42 24.79 -23.57
CA GLU A 270 -41.17 25.95 -23.03
C GLU A 270 -41.31 27.07 -24.05
N ILE A 271 -40.22 27.44 -24.73
CA ILE A 271 -40.23 28.46 -25.79
C ILE A 271 -41.19 28.05 -26.91
N GLU A 272 -41.14 26.80 -27.35
CA GLU A 272 -42.04 26.29 -28.37
C GLU A 272 -43.52 26.38 -27.94
N ARG A 273 -43.83 26.01 -26.69
CA ARG A 273 -45.19 26.15 -26.14
C ARG A 273 -45.64 27.60 -26.09
N MET A 274 -44.77 28.53 -25.68
CA MET A 274 -45.08 29.96 -25.65
C MET A 274 -45.32 30.52 -27.05
N LEU A 275 -44.49 30.17 -28.04
CA LEU A 275 -44.65 30.60 -29.43
C LEU A 275 -45.98 30.14 -30.01
N ARG A 276 -46.36 28.87 -29.77
CA ARG A 276 -47.67 28.33 -30.21
C ARG A 276 -48.85 29.01 -29.52
N SER A 277 -48.70 29.38 -28.25
CA SER A 277 -49.73 30.08 -27.49
C SER A 277 -49.94 31.52 -27.97
N LEU A 278 -48.85 32.26 -28.21
CA LEU A 278 -48.87 33.66 -28.63
C LEU A 278 -49.23 33.84 -30.10
N HIS A 279 -48.90 32.87 -30.95
CA HIS A 279 -49.08 32.94 -32.40
C HIS A 279 -49.76 31.68 -32.96
N PRO A 280 -51.04 31.43 -32.65
CA PRO A 280 -51.73 30.19 -33.04
C PRO A 280 -51.88 30.01 -34.56
N ASN A 281 -51.79 31.10 -35.33
CA ASN A 281 -51.94 31.08 -36.79
C ASN A 281 -50.60 30.84 -37.53
N VAL A 282 -49.47 30.76 -36.83
CA VAL A 282 -48.17 30.49 -37.44
C VAL A 282 -48.05 29.00 -37.72
N GLY A 283 -47.74 28.64 -38.97
CA GLY A 283 -47.57 27.25 -39.39
C GLY A 283 -46.45 26.54 -38.63
N GLU A 284 -46.63 25.24 -38.39
CA GLU A 284 -45.69 24.41 -37.61
C GLU A 284 -44.26 24.47 -38.18
N GLU A 285 -44.14 24.58 -39.50
CA GLU A 285 -42.85 24.69 -40.20
C GLU A 285 -42.11 25.98 -39.87
N THR A 286 -42.82 27.10 -39.69
CA THR A 286 -42.21 28.37 -39.30
C THR A 286 -41.71 28.34 -37.86
N VAL A 287 -42.49 27.73 -36.94
CA VAL A 287 -42.03 27.51 -35.55
C VAL A 287 -40.81 26.61 -35.53
N ARG A 288 -40.80 25.54 -36.33
CA ARG A 288 -39.66 24.61 -36.44
C ARG A 288 -38.40 25.29 -36.96
N ASN A 289 -38.52 26.19 -37.93
CA ASN A 289 -37.40 26.97 -38.47
C ASN A 289 -36.85 27.96 -37.43
N LEU A 290 -37.72 28.68 -36.71
CA LEU A 290 -37.31 29.56 -35.59
C LEU A 290 -36.62 28.79 -34.45
N MET A 291 -37.12 27.59 -34.13
CA MET A 291 -36.49 26.70 -33.15
C MET A 291 -35.16 26.11 -33.66
N ALA A 292 -34.98 25.97 -34.97
CA ALA A 292 -33.75 25.48 -35.58
C ALA A 292 -32.62 26.52 -35.55
N ASP A 293 -32.97 27.80 -35.72
CA ASP A 293 -32.04 28.95 -35.68
C ASP A 293 -31.58 29.32 -34.26
N MET A 294 -32.26 28.82 -33.22
CA MET A 294 -31.79 29.00 -31.85
C MET A 294 -30.51 28.19 -31.58
N PRO A 295 -29.46 28.81 -30.98
CA PRO A 295 -28.19 28.16 -30.71
C PRO A 295 -28.38 26.87 -29.91
N ARG A 296 -27.75 25.79 -30.37
CA ARG A 296 -27.88 24.47 -29.74
C ARG A 296 -26.86 24.37 -28.62
N ALA A 297 -27.21 23.64 -27.56
CA ALA A 297 -26.24 23.28 -26.50
C ALA A 297 -25.02 22.49 -27.04
N ALA A 298 -25.08 21.98 -28.28
CA ALA A 298 -23.99 21.30 -28.97
C ALA A 298 -22.94 22.26 -29.57
N ASP A 299 -23.25 23.56 -29.66
CA ASP A 299 -22.34 24.58 -30.23
C ASP A 299 -21.33 25.11 -29.20
N PHE A 300 -21.43 24.65 -27.94
CA PHE A 300 -20.43 24.91 -26.91
C PHE A 300 -19.25 23.94 -27.05
N PRO A 301 -17.99 24.41 -26.97
CA PRO A 301 -16.81 23.59 -27.21
C PRO A 301 -16.82 22.34 -26.31
N ASP A 302 -16.60 21.17 -26.93
CA ASP A 302 -16.50 19.90 -26.22
C ASP A 302 -15.41 20.01 -25.14
N PRO A 303 -15.72 19.76 -23.85
CA PRO A 303 -14.72 19.78 -22.78
C PRO A 303 -13.57 18.79 -22.98
N ARG A 304 -13.66 17.87 -23.97
CA ARG A 304 -12.53 17.03 -24.43
C ARG A 304 -11.44 17.82 -25.15
N ASN A 305 -11.78 18.96 -25.77
CA ASN A 305 -10.88 19.82 -26.54
C ASN A 305 -10.52 21.11 -25.79
N THR A 306 -11.15 21.37 -24.63
CA THR A 306 -10.86 22.54 -23.81
C THR A 306 -9.80 22.20 -22.76
N PRO A 307 -8.57 22.76 -22.83
CA PRO A 307 -7.58 22.55 -21.80
C PRO A 307 -8.11 23.06 -20.45
N PRO A 308 -7.71 22.45 -19.32
CA PRO A 308 -8.15 22.89 -18.00
C PRO A 308 -7.77 24.36 -17.77
N PRO A 309 -8.58 25.13 -17.01
CA PRO A 309 -8.34 26.54 -16.77
C PRO A 309 -6.95 26.76 -16.18
N ALA A 310 -6.26 27.81 -16.67
CA ALA A 310 -4.84 28.10 -16.49
C ALA A 310 -4.33 28.03 -15.03
N GLY A 311 -5.20 28.19 -14.03
CA GLY A 311 -4.87 28.05 -12.61
C GLY A 311 -4.37 26.64 -12.19
N SER A 312 -4.63 25.57 -12.95
CA SER A 312 -4.08 24.24 -12.64
C SER A 312 -2.71 23.98 -13.29
N ALA A 313 -2.37 24.67 -14.39
CA ALA A 313 -1.08 24.54 -15.07
C ALA A 313 -0.02 25.49 -14.48
N GLU A 314 -0.43 26.64 -13.96
CA GLU A 314 0.45 27.59 -13.27
C GLU A 314 1.01 27.01 -11.96
N ALA A 315 0.24 26.17 -11.26
CA ALA A 315 0.69 25.42 -10.09
C ALA A 315 1.79 24.39 -10.45
N THR A 316 1.78 23.88 -11.69
CA THR A 316 2.76 22.92 -12.19
C THR A 316 4.01 23.63 -12.73
N LYS A 317 3.86 24.78 -13.40
CA LYS A 317 4.99 25.62 -13.85
C LYS A 317 5.77 26.26 -12.70
N LYS A 318 5.09 26.81 -11.68
CA LYS A 318 5.76 27.33 -10.47
C LYS A 318 6.47 26.23 -9.67
N ARG A 319 6.05 24.96 -9.81
CA ARG A 319 6.72 23.81 -9.21
C ARG A 319 7.96 23.35 -9.99
N HIS A 320 7.98 23.42 -11.32
CA HIS A 320 9.18 23.12 -12.10
C HIS A 320 10.28 24.17 -11.93
N LEU A 321 9.93 25.45 -11.85
CA LEU A 321 10.89 26.53 -11.56
C LEU A 321 11.54 26.42 -10.17
N TRP A 322 10.84 25.84 -9.19
CA TRP A 322 11.41 25.56 -7.86
C TRP A 322 12.42 24.40 -7.85
N TYR A 323 12.40 23.50 -8.84
CA TYR A 323 13.37 22.41 -8.97
C TYR A 323 14.61 22.84 -9.77
N GLU A 324 14.47 23.65 -10.83
CA GLU A 324 15.62 24.16 -11.59
C GLU A 324 16.50 25.12 -10.76
N LEU A 325 15.91 25.88 -9.82
CA LEU A 325 16.67 26.73 -8.89
C LEU A 325 17.35 25.98 -7.75
N ARG A 326 17.06 24.68 -7.56
CA ARG A 326 17.67 23.83 -6.52
C ARG A 326 18.75 22.90 -7.06
N ASP A 327 18.69 22.54 -8.35
CA ASP A 327 19.68 21.68 -9.01
C ASP A 327 20.78 22.48 -9.75
N GLY A 328 20.68 23.81 -9.84
CA GLY A 328 21.70 24.69 -10.45
C GLY A 328 22.90 25.07 -9.55
N GLY A 329 23.24 24.23 -8.57
CA GLY A 329 24.21 24.56 -7.51
C GLY A 329 25.30 23.52 -7.28
N ALA A 330 25.87 22.93 -8.34
CA ALA A 330 27.05 22.09 -8.21
C ALA A 330 27.87 22.10 -9.51
N ASP A 331 28.47 23.24 -9.83
CA ASP A 331 29.51 23.27 -10.87
C ASP A 331 30.67 24.17 -10.43
N ARG A 332 31.57 23.60 -9.63
CA ARG A 332 32.92 24.10 -9.36
C ARG A 332 33.83 22.95 -8.96
N THR A 333 34.39 22.23 -9.93
CA THR A 333 35.76 21.69 -9.86
C THR A 333 36.19 21.10 -11.20
N ALA A 334 36.85 21.94 -12.00
CA ALA A 334 37.84 21.69 -13.05
C ALA A 334 37.77 22.99 -13.86
N TRP A 335 38.77 23.84 -14.01
CA TRP A 335 40.02 23.62 -14.72
C TRP A 335 40.99 24.78 -14.37
N TRP A 336 42.18 24.46 -13.87
CA TRP A 336 43.47 25.18 -13.90
C TRP A 336 44.47 24.05 -13.56
N MET A 337 45.49 23.68 -14.32
CA MET A 337 46.55 24.41 -15.02
C MET A 337 47.27 23.41 -15.99
N PRO A 338 48.25 23.79 -16.84
CA PRO A 338 49.29 24.83 -16.68
C PRO A 338 48.93 26.21 -17.20
#